data_AF-A0A7Y3FXX3-F1
#
_entry.id   AF-A0A7Y3FXX3-F1
#
_cell.length_a   1.000
_cell.length_b   1.000
_cell.length_c   1.000
_cell.angle_alpha   90.00
_cell.angle_beta   90.00
_cell.angle_gamma   90.00
#
_symmetry.space_group_name_H-M   'P 1'
#
loop_
_entity.id
_entity.type
_entity.pdbx_description
1 polymer ?
#
loop_
_entity_poly.entity_id
_entity_poly.type
_entity_poly.pdbx_seq_one_letter_code
_entity_poly.pdbx_strand_id
1 'polypeptide(L)'
;MIKSRPTTTLKGHLEKITYYNRENHYTIAKFKISDIQNPVTVLGYMPDPNLGEALKVTGTWETHPRYGEQLKIDSFEVILPATIEGIKKYLKSGFIKGIGHKTALRLINHFEDKTLEIIEHSPERLLDVKGIGIAAADKITAAWKEHHSLRRLIHFLDENGIKTSYGAKIFKLYGQDALDVISNDPFCLVSDFPKAGFLMADTIMQNSGMPIDETKRAMGCVMHILQQFSDEGNTFVYQNQLILCCENQFKIPPELTLDSITNLVGSGELVVEIMNSDTETEAVFLKQFHQAEVSIAEKINALLSIPISFAGLDSGRITQEILKKLAIKLSSEQLAALEGILSHRVAVITGGPGTGKTTLIKSISALFDALGKNLFLAAPTG
;
A
#
# COMPACT_ATOMS: atom_id res chain seq x y z
N MET A 1 15.70 -17.46 15.85
CA MET A 1 16.51 -16.30 15.40
C MET A 1 17.21 -16.68 14.10
N ILE A 2 16.68 -16.27 12.95
CA ILE A 2 17.33 -16.50 11.65
C ILE A 2 18.40 -15.42 11.53
N LYS A 3 19.68 -15.80 11.59
CA LYS A 3 20.80 -14.87 11.32
C LYS A 3 20.60 -14.30 9.92
N SER A 4 20.35 -13.01 9.78
CA SER A 4 20.40 -12.34 8.49
C SER A 4 21.80 -12.53 7.93
N ARG A 5 21.89 -13.08 6.71
CA ARG A 5 23.17 -13.17 6.01
C ARG A 5 23.65 -11.75 5.69
N PRO A 6 24.97 -11.49 5.73
CA PRO A 6 25.51 -10.18 5.42
C PRO A 6 25.17 -9.78 3.98
N THR A 7 24.87 -8.50 3.78
CA THR A 7 24.63 -7.92 2.46
C THR A 7 25.90 -7.99 1.63
N THR A 8 25.79 -8.40 0.37
CA THR A 8 26.90 -8.56 -0.58
C THR A 8 26.69 -7.64 -1.77
N THR A 9 27.75 -6.95 -2.20
CA THR A 9 27.75 -6.10 -3.40
C THR A 9 28.56 -6.75 -4.52
N LEU A 10 27.94 -6.90 -5.69
CA LEU A 10 28.53 -7.51 -6.88
C LEU A 10 28.54 -6.49 -8.04
N LYS A 11 29.66 -6.39 -8.76
CA LYS A 11 29.78 -5.57 -9.98
C LYS A 11 29.89 -6.47 -11.20
N GLY A 12 29.14 -6.17 -12.25
CA GLY A 12 29.04 -7.05 -13.41
C GLY A 12 28.08 -6.52 -14.45
N HIS A 13 27.62 -7.39 -15.35
CA HIS A 13 26.62 -7.05 -16.35
C HIS A 13 25.52 -8.11 -16.45
N LEU A 14 24.33 -7.69 -16.88
CA LEU A 14 23.22 -8.61 -17.14
C LEU A 14 23.52 -9.45 -18.39
N GLU A 15 23.69 -10.76 -18.22
CA GLU A 15 23.98 -11.67 -19.33
C GLU A 15 22.71 -12.25 -19.95
N LYS A 16 21.72 -12.56 -19.12
CA LYS A 16 20.44 -13.12 -19.57
C LYS A 16 19.30 -12.76 -18.64
N ILE A 17 18.15 -12.39 -19.18
CA ILE A 17 16.91 -12.20 -18.42
C ILE A 17 16.12 -13.49 -18.51
N THR A 18 15.87 -14.12 -17.37
CA THR A 18 15.10 -15.38 -17.27
C THR A 18 13.61 -15.10 -17.15
N TYR A 19 13.24 -14.05 -16.42
CA TYR A 19 11.86 -13.60 -16.24
C TYR A 19 11.83 -12.10 -15.99
N TYR A 20 10.82 -11.42 -16.52
CA TYR A 20 10.55 -10.01 -16.24
C TYR A 20 9.04 -9.79 -16.21
N ASN A 21 8.54 -9.32 -15.08
CA ASN A 21 7.17 -8.85 -14.96
C ASN A 21 7.13 -7.35 -15.23
N ARG A 22 6.43 -6.95 -16.31
CA ARG A 22 6.31 -5.56 -16.73
C ARG A 22 5.42 -4.71 -15.82
N GLU A 23 4.54 -5.31 -15.03
CA GLU A 23 3.62 -4.57 -14.16
C GLU A 23 4.24 -4.16 -12.82
N ASN A 24 5.09 -5.01 -12.25
CA ASN A 24 5.73 -4.76 -10.96
C ASN A 24 7.25 -4.68 -11.04
N HIS A 25 7.83 -4.78 -12.24
CA HIS A 25 9.28 -4.74 -12.50
C HIS A 25 10.10 -5.82 -11.78
N TYR A 26 9.45 -6.92 -11.37
CA TYR A 26 10.16 -8.05 -10.78
C TYR A 26 10.94 -8.81 -11.87
N THR A 27 12.24 -8.95 -11.64
CA THR A 27 13.19 -9.49 -12.61
C THR A 27 13.94 -10.67 -12.00
N ILE A 28 14.09 -11.73 -12.78
CA ILE A 28 15.02 -12.83 -12.51
C ILE A 28 16.02 -12.86 -13.66
N ALA A 29 17.30 -12.69 -13.36
CA ALA A 29 18.35 -12.60 -14.38
C ALA A 29 19.61 -13.38 -13.99
N LYS A 30 20.40 -13.71 -15.00
CA LYS A 30 21.78 -14.18 -14.88
C LYS A 30 22.70 -12.98 -14.96
N PHE A 31 23.47 -12.78 -13.90
CA PHE A 31 24.37 -11.65 -13.74
C PHE A 31 25.81 -12.15 -13.80
N LYS A 32 26.57 -11.60 -14.75
CA LYS A 32 27.95 -11.99 -15.01
C LYS A 32 28.89 -11.02 -14.31
N ILE A 33 29.62 -11.54 -13.34
CA ILE A 33 30.64 -10.79 -12.58
C ILE A 33 31.97 -10.94 -13.32
N SER A 34 32.75 -9.87 -13.39
CA SER A 34 34.03 -9.85 -14.13
C SER A 34 35.00 -10.94 -13.68
N ASP A 35 35.02 -11.23 -12.38
CA ASP A 35 35.97 -12.15 -11.75
C ASP A 35 35.46 -13.58 -11.58
N ILE A 36 34.23 -13.89 -12.03
CA ILE A 36 33.59 -15.20 -11.84
C ILE A 36 33.22 -15.83 -13.19
N GLN A 37 33.63 -17.09 -13.39
CA GLN A 37 33.44 -17.79 -14.66
C GLN A 37 31.97 -18.15 -14.94
N ASN A 38 31.17 -18.42 -13.92
CA ASN A 38 29.74 -18.72 -14.04
C ASN A 38 28.87 -17.53 -13.60
N PRO A 39 27.81 -17.18 -14.35
CA PRO A 39 26.91 -16.13 -13.93
C PRO A 39 26.07 -16.55 -12.72
N VAL A 40 25.84 -15.61 -11.82
CA VAL A 40 25.00 -15.79 -10.64
C VAL A 40 23.54 -15.47 -10.96
N THR A 41 22.60 -16.10 -10.25
CA THR A 41 21.19 -15.75 -10.41
C THR A 41 20.86 -14.59 -9.48
N VAL A 42 20.34 -13.49 -10.02
CA VAL A 42 19.84 -12.35 -9.25
C VAL A 42 18.31 -12.26 -9.40
N LEU A 43 17.61 -11.94 -8.32
CA LEU A 43 16.16 -11.77 -8.31
C LEU A 43 15.76 -10.55 -7.49
N GLY A 44 14.82 -9.76 -7.98
CA GLY A 44 14.35 -8.57 -7.27
C GLY A 44 13.72 -7.55 -8.19
N TYR A 45 13.48 -6.36 -7.68
CA TYR A 45 12.86 -5.28 -8.42
C TYR A 45 13.92 -4.55 -9.24
N MET A 46 13.91 -4.79 -10.55
CA MET A 46 14.84 -4.16 -11.49
C MET A 46 14.04 -3.69 -12.71
N PRO A 47 13.69 -2.39 -12.77
CA PRO A 47 12.96 -1.80 -13.88
C PRO A 47 13.80 -1.76 -15.15
N ASP A 48 13.17 -2.15 -16.25
CA ASP A 48 13.73 -2.18 -17.59
C ASP A 48 15.15 -2.77 -17.61
N PRO A 49 15.29 -4.05 -17.24
CA PRO A 49 16.58 -4.72 -17.25
C PRO A 49 17.05 -4.85 -18.70
N ASN A 50 18.23 -4.33 -19.01
CA ASN A 50 18.81 -4.40 -20.35
C ASN A 50 19.98 -5.38 -20.40
N LEU A 51 20.02 -6.23 -21.42
CA LEU A 51 21.15 -7.15 -21.63
C LEU A 51 22.44 -6.37 -21.90
N GLY A 52 23.53 -6.81 -21.28
CA GLY A 52 24.85 -6.18 -21.38
C GLY A 52 25.01 -4.91 -20.55
N GLU A 53 23.98 -4.49 -19.81
CA GLU A 53 24.06 -3.32 -18.93
C GLU A 53 24.96 -3.59 -17.73
N ALA A 54 25.91 -2.68 -17.49
CA ALA A 54 26.82 -2.77 -16.36
C ALA A 54 26.14 -2.27 -15.10
N LEU A 55 26.07 -3.11 -14.07
CA LEU A 55 25.39 -2.83 -12.81
C LEU A 55 26.30 -3.11 -11.63
N LYS A 56 26.00 -2.45 -10.53
CA LYS A 56 26.43 -2.79 -9.17
C LYS A 56 25.19 -3.19 -8.40
N VAL A 57 25.11 -4.44 -7.99
CA VAL A 57 23.93 -5.03 -7.34
C VAL A 57 24.29 -5.34 -5.90
N THR A 58 23.49 -4.85 -4.96
CA THR A 58 23.63 -5.10 -3.52
C THR A 58 22.45 -5.95 -3.06
N GLY A 59 22.71 -7.03 -2.35
CA GLY A 59 21.66 -7.95 -1.96
C GLY A 59 22.05 -8.98 -0.91
N THR A 60 21.11 -9.84 -0.58
CA THR A 60 21.28 -10.94 0.37
C THR A 60 21.20 -12.28 -0.34
N TRP A 61 22.12 -13.19 -0.03
CA TRP A 61 22.12 -14.54 -0.60
C TRP A 61 21.04 -15.40 0.01
N GLU A 62 20.10 -15.86 -0.80
CA GLU A 62 19.06 -16.83 -0.42
C GLU A 62 19.29 -18.16 -1.15
N THR A 63 18.92 -19.27 -0.52
CA THR A 63 19.04 -20.60 -1.13
C THR A 63 17.63 -21.14 -1.37
N HIS A 64 17.24 -21.25 -2.64
CA HIS A 64 15.93 -21.77 -3.02
C HIS A 64 15.98 -23.31 -3.13
N PRO A 65 15.02 -24.06 -2.54
CA PRO A 65 15.04 -25.53 -2.50
C PRO A 65 15.15 -26.20 -3.88
N ARG A 66 14.59 -25.56 -4.92
CA ARG A 66 14.57 -26.06 -6.30
C ARG A 66 15.62 -25.45 -7.24
N TYR A 67 16.10 -24.24 -6.93
CA TYR A 67 16.86 -23.42 -7.90
C TYR A 67 18.27 -23.05 -7.41
N GLY A 68 18.65 -23.48 -6.20
CA GLY A 68 19.98 -23.26 -5.64
C GLY A 68 20.18 -21.84 -5.12
N GLU A 69 21.42 -21.38 -5.12
CA GLU A 69 21.80 -20.06 -4.60
C GLU A 69 21.39 -18.93 -5.55
N GLN A 70 20.76 -17.91 -4.97
CA GLN A 70 20.28 -16.73 -5.66
C GLN A 70 20.57 -15.50 -4.81
N LEU A 71 20.96 -14.41 -5.44
CA LEU A 71 21.10 -13.12 -4.76
C LEU A 71 19.77 -12.38 -4.89
N LYS A 72 19.11 -12.16 -3.75
CA LYS A 72 17.96 -11.28 -3.67
C LYS A 72 18.44 -9.83 -3.65
N ILE A 73 18.07 -9.08 -4.67
CA ILE A 73 18.46 -7.68 -4.85
C ILE A 73 17.69 -6.84 -3.84
N ASP A 74 18.44 -6.13 -3.00
CA ASP A 74 17.90 -5.09 -2.11
C ASP A 74 17.98 -3.74 -2.83
N SER A 75 19.13 -3.47 -3.47
CA SER A 75 19.33 -2.28 -4.32
C SER A 75 20.30 -2.54 -5.46
N PHE A 76 20.25 -1.68 -6.49
CA PHE A 76 21.17 -1.74 -7.60
C PHE A 76 21.46 -0.34 -8.15
N GLU A 77 22.62 -0.19 -8.77
CA GLU A 77 23.12 1.05 -9.36
C GLU A 77 23.64 0.74 -10.78
N VAL A 78 23.29 1.57 -11.76
CA VAL A 78 23.82 1.44 -13.12
C VAL A 78 25.19 2.07 -13.17
N ILE A 79 26.18 1.31 -13.61
CA ILE A 79 27.53 1.84 -13.81
C ILE A 79 27.56 2.48 -15.19
N LEU A 80 27.43 3.81 -15.24
CA LEU A 80 27.62 4.56 -16.48
C LEU A 80 29.09 4.43 -16.94
N PRO A 81 29.34 4.27 -18.25
CA PRO A 81 30.70 4.20 -18.75
C PRO A 81 31.40 5.55 -18.58
N ALA A 82 32.60 5.54 -18.00
CA ALA A 82 33.44 6.73 -17.86
C ALA A 82 34.44 6.92 -19.02
N THR A 83 34.62 5.89 -19.86
CA THR A 83 35.53 5.98 -21.02
C THR A 83 34.78 6.47 -22.25
N ILE A 84 35.46 7.26 -23.08
CA ILE A 84 34.92 7.77 -24.35
C ILE A 84 34.38 6.63 -25.23
N GLU A 85 35.09 5.50 -25.31
CA GLU A 85 34.63 4.33 -26.06
C GLU A 85 33.38 3.69 -25.45
N GLY A 86 33.30 3.61 -24.12
CA GLY A 86 32.14 3.10 -23.41
C GLY A 86 30.91 4.00 -23.61
N ILE A 87 31.07 5.32 -23.48
CA ILE A 87 30.02 6.32 -23.74
C ILE A 87 29.53 6.20 -25.18
N LYS A 88 30.46 6.05 -26.14
CA LYS A 88 30.13 5.83 -27.56
C LYS A 88 29.31 4.57 -27.78
N LYS A 89 29.64 3.47 -27.10
CA LYS A 89 28.88 2.22 -27.20
C LYS A 89 27.49 2.36 -26.55
N TYR A 90 27.41 3.05 -25.42
CA TYR A 90 26.17 3.30 -24.69
C TYR A 90 25.20 4.18 -25.47
N LEU A 91 25.65 5.29 -26.03
CA LEU A 91 24.80 6.17 -26.85
C LEU A 91 24.36 5.52 -28.17
N LYS A 92 25.12 4.55 -28.68
CA LYS A 92 24.81 3.80 -29.90
C LYS A 92 23.97 2.55 -29.70
N SER A 93 23.79 2.07 -28.47
CA SER A 93 23.03 0.86 -28.18
C SER A 93 21.53 1.02 -28.51
N GLY A 94 21.07 2.27 -28.67
CA GLY A 94 19.67 2.59 -28.91
C GLY A 94 18.84 2.76 -27.64
N PHE A 95 19.48 2.79 -26.45
CA PHE A 95 18.78 3.02 -25.17
C PHE A 95 18.08 4.39 -25.12
N ILE A 96 18.65 5.41 -25.78
CA ILE A 96 18.07 6.76 -25.83
C ILE A 96 17.55 7.03 -27.23
N LYS A 97 16.22 7.01 -27.38
CA LYS A 97 15.55 7.30 -28.66
C LYS A 97 15.87 8.74 -29.09
N GLY A 98 16.34 8.91 -30.32
CA GLY A 98 16.72 10.23 -30.86
C GLY A 98 18.21 10.48 -30.94
N ILE A 99 19.04 9.67 -30.29
CA ILE A 99 20.50 9.70 -30.46
C ILE A 99 20.91 8.73 -31.57
N GLY A 100 21.02 9.25 -32.79
CA GLY A 100 21.61 8.50 -33.91
C GLY A 100 23.13 8.50 -33.86
N HIS A 101 23.76 7.65 -34.69
CA HIS A 101 25.23 7.53 -34.77
C HIS A 101 25.95 8.88 -34.97
N LYS A 102 25.38 9.77 -35.81
CA LYS A 102 25.95 11.10 -36.07
C LYS A 102 25.81 12.04 -34.86
N THR A 103 24.67 12.00 -34.17
CA THR A 103 24.42 12.82 -32.97
C THR A 103 25.29 12.38 -31.81
N ALA A 104 25.42 11.06 -31.57
CA ALA A 104 26.32 10.50 -30.57
C ALA A 104 27.77 10.96 -30.78
N LEU A 105 28.26 10.92 -32.03
CA LEU A 105 29.61 11.39 -32.34
C LEU A 105 29.78 12.90 -32.07
N ARG A 106 28.78 13.72 -32.39
CA ARG A 106 28.84 15.16 -32.14
C ARG A 106 28.88 15.48 -30.65
N LEU A 107 28.04 14.82 -29.86
CA LEU A 107 28.01 14.96 -28.40
C LEU A 107 29.36 14.59 -27.79
N ILE A 108 29.90 13.43 -28.15
CA ILE A 108 31.18 12.95 -27.64
C ILE A 108 32.36 13.82 -28.08
N ASN A 109 32.37 14.29 -29.34
CA ASN A 109 33.44 15.16 -29.81
C ASN A 109 33.45 16.54 -29.12
N HIS A 110 32.33 16.94 -28.52
CA HIS A 110 32.21 18.25 -27.87
C HIS A 110 32.34 18.16 -26.34
N PHE A 111 31.76 17.12 -25.73
CA PHE A 111 31.71 16.95 -24.28
C PHE A 111 32.59 15.82 -23.75
N GLU A 112 33.19 15.02 -24.62
CA GLU A 112 34.13 13.94 -24.28
C GLU A 112 33.56 12.97 -23.22
N ASP A 113 34.30 12.73 -22.14
CA ASP A 113 33.93 11.87 -21.02
C ASP A 113 32.76 12.42 -20.19
N LYS A 114 32.48 13.73 -20.27
CA LYS A 114 31.37 14.40 -19.56
C LYS A 114 30.05 14.36 -20.31
N THR A 115 29.98 13.67 -21.44
CA THR A 115 28.77 13.65 -22.30
C THR A 115 27.52 13.22 -21.54
N LEU A 116 27.60 12.14 -20.74
CA LEU A 116 26.44 11.62 -20.01
C LEU A 116 26.04 12.54 -18.85
N GLU A 117 27.02 13.08 -18.12
CA GLU A 117 26.83 14.04 -17.03
C GLU A 117 26.10 15.30 -17.51
N ILE A 118 26.46 15.81 -18.69
CA ILE A 118 25.82 17.00 -19.27
C ILE A 118 24.39 16.72 -19.72
N ILE A 119 24.10 15.55 -20.30
CA ILE A 119 22.72 15.17 -20.64
C ILE A 119 21.84 15.12 -19.38
N GLU A 120 22.42 14.68 -18.25
CA GLU A 120 21.70 14.51 -16.98
C GLU A 120 21.52 15.81 -16.19
N HIS A 121 22.58 16.58 -15.99
CA HIS A 121 22.60 17.73 -15.07
C HIS A 121 22.52 19.09 -15.75
N SER A 122 22.86 19.18 -17.04
CA SER A 122 22.91 20.45 -17.78
C SER A 122 22.41 20.31 -19.22
N PRO A 123 21.18 19.81 -19.43
CA PRO A 123 20.65 19.52 -20.76
C PRO A 123 20.56 20.76 -21.67
N GLU A 124 20.49 21.97 -21.11
CA GLU A 124 20.52 23.24 -21.84
C GLU A 124 21.81 23.41 -22.66
N ARG A 125 22.93 22.83 -22.20
CA ARG A 125 24.22 22.87 -22.91
C ARG A 125 24.22 22.03 -24.17
N LEU A 126 23.25 21.13 -24.37
CA LEU A 126 23.16 20.35 -25.62
C LEU A 126 23.02 21.26 -26.85
N LEU A 127 22.55 22.50 -26.68
CA LEU A 127 22.48 23.53 -27.72
C LEU A 127 23.85 24.07 -28.17
N ASP A 128 24.90 23.90 -27.36
CA ASP A 128 26.28 24.29 -27.69
C ASP A 128 26.86 23.41 -28.81
N VAL A 129 26.27 22.23 -29.04
CA VAL A 129 26.74 21.26 -30.02
C VAL A 129 26.20 21.58 -31.41
N LYS A 130 27.13 21.90 -32.33
CA LYS A 130 26.80 22.22 -33.72
C LYS A 130 25.91 21.14 -34.38
N GLY A 131 24.69 21.53 -34.73
CA GLY A 131 23.71 20.66 -35.40
C GLY A 131 22.79 19.88 -34.45
N ILE A 132 22.73 20.26 -33.17
CA ILE A 132 21.65 19.92 -32.24
C ILE A 132 20.87 21.21 -31.99
N GLY A 133 19.62 21.26 -32.49
CA GLY A 133 18.70 22.36 -32.20
C GLY A 133 17.79 22.03 -31.01
N ILE A 134 16.97 23.00 -30.58
CA ILE A 134 16.04 22.90 -29.46
C ILE A 134 15.21 21.61 -29.50
N ALA A 135 14.52 21.33 -30.61
CA ALA A 135 13.71 20.13 -30.75
C ALA A 135 14.50 18.81 -30.62
N ALA A 136 15.79 18.80 -30.99
CA ALA A 136 16.64 17.63 -30.84
C ALA A 136 17.16 17.49 -29.40
N ALA A 137 17.53 18.60 -28.76
CA ALA A 137 17.92 18.62 -27.35
C ALA A 137 16.77 18.16 -26.46
N ASP A 138 15.57 18.72 -26.62
CA ASP A 138 14.38 18.34 -25.85
C ASP A 138 14.06 16.85 -26.01
N LYS A 139 14.17 16.32 -27.23
CA LYS A 139 13.94 14.89 -27.49
C LYS A 139 14.98 14.00 -26.79
N ILE A 140 16.24 14.41 -26.78
CA ILE A 140 17.32 13.69 -26.10
C ILE A 140 17.09 13.71 -24.59
N THR A 141 16.78 14.88 -24.03
CA THR A 141 16.50 15.05 -22.60
C THR A 141 15.26 14.27 -22.17
N ALA A 142 14.18 14.30 -22.94
CA ALA A 142 12.97 13.53 -22.66
C ALA A 142 13.23 12.02 -22.71
N ALA A 143 13.94 11.54 -23.73
CA ALA A 143 14.30 10.12 -23.83
C ALA A 143 15.26 9.67 -22.73
N TRP A 144 16.17 10.54 -22.28
CA TRP A 144 17.04 10.30 -21.13
C TRP A 144 16.23 10.21 -19.84
N LYS A 145 15.36 11.19 -19.58
CA LYS A 145 14.45 11.19 -18.43
C LYS A 145 13.55 9.96 -18.42
N GLU A 146 12.95 9.60 -19.55
CA GLU A 146 12.13 8.39 -19.68
C GLU A 146 12.92 7.14 -19.25
N HIS A 147 14.12 6.96 -19.80
CA HIS A 147 14.94 5.77 -19.55
C HIS A 147 15.50 5.70 -18.12
N HIS A 148 15.74 6.84 -17.47
CA HIS A 148 16.39 6.90 -16.15
C HIS A 148 15.45 7.26 -14.99
N SER A 149 14.24 7.76 -15.23
CA SER A 149 13.31 8.25 -14.20
C SER A 149 12.97 7.18 -13.15
N LEU A 150 12.51 6.00 -13.56
CA LEU A 150 12.18 4.91 -12.65
C LEU A 150 13.41 4.42 -11.85
N ARG A 151 14.58 4.44 -12.47
CA ARG A 151 15.84 4.02 -11.82
C ARG A 151 16.29 5.04 -10.79
N ARG A 152 16.24 6.34 -11.13
CA ARG A 152 16.52 7.44 -10.22
C ARG A 152 15.56 7.42 -9.03
N LEU A 153 14.29 7.14 -9.26
CA LEU A 153 13.32 6.93 -8.18
C LEU A 153 13.73 5.79 -7.26
N ILE A 154 14.06 4.61 -7.79
CA ILE A 154 14.49 3.47 -6.96
C ILE A 154 15.74 3.80 -6.14
N HIS A 155 16.71 4.48 -6.76
CA HIS A 155 17.92 4.90 -6.07
C HIS A 155 17.61 5.89 -4.94
N PHE A 156 16.79 6.91 -5.22
CA PHE A 156 16.33 7.87 -4.21
C PHE A 156 15.60 7.19 -3.05
N LEU A 157 14.73 6.21 -3.32
CA LEU A 157 14.07 5.44 -2.28
C LEU A 157 15.08 4.69 -1.41
N ASP A 158 16.09 4.03 -2.02
CA ASP A 158 17.14 3.30 -1.30
C ASP A 158 18.02 4.23 -0.43
N GLU A 159 18.45 5.36 -0.98
CA GLU A 159 19.22 6.39 -0.25
C GLU A 159 18.46 6.92 0.98
N ASN A 160 17.13 7.03 0.87
CA ASN A 160 16.25 7.43 1.97
C ASN A 160 15.83 6.25 2.87
N GLY A 161 16.34 5.03 2.66
CA GLY A 161 16.00 3.85 3.48
C GLY A 161 14.60 3.30 3.25
N ILE A 162 13.95 3.64 2.13
CA ILE A 162 12.61 3.20 1.76
C ILE A 162 12.70 1.96 0.90
N LYS A 163 11.80 1.00 1.15
CA LYS A 163 11.74 -0.25 0.39
C LYS A 163 11.54 0.03 -1.10
N THR A 164 12.52 -0.38 -1.92
CA THR A 164 12.52 -0.26 -3.38
C THR A 164 11.32 -0.91 -4.06
N SER A 165 10.64 -1.85 -3.38
CA SER A 165 9.37 -2.44 -3.82
C SER A 165 8.24 -1.42 -4.06
N TYR A 166 8.30 -0.24 -3.44
CA TYR A 166 7.35 0.84 -3.69
C TYR A 166 7.62 1.58 -5.00
N GLY A 167 8.85 1.55 -5.53
CA GLY A 167 9.25 2.30 -6.71
C GLY A 167 8.36 2.04 -7.93
N ALA A 168 8.03 0.77 -8.19
CA ALA A 168 7.11 0.41 -9.28
C ALA A 168 5.71 1.03 -9.12
N LYS A 169 5.16 1.02 -7.89
CA LYS A 169 3.82 1.55 -7.62
C LYS A 169 3.78 3.08 -7.69
N ILE A 170 4.80 3.72 -7.12
CA ILE A 170 5.01 5.16 -7.17
C ILE A 170 5.15 5.63 -8.61
N PHE A 171 5.99 4.96 -9.40
CA PHE A 171 6.19 5.29 -10.80
C PHE A 171 4.96 5.06 -11.65
N LYS A 172 4.16 4.03 -11.34
CA LYS A 172 2.88 3.80 -12.01
C LYS A 172 1.92 4.98 -11.80
N LEU A 173 1.99 5.65 -10.65
CA LEU A 173 1.10 6.75 -10.30
C LEU A 173 1.58 8.09 -10.87
N TYR A 174 2.84 8.44 -10.67
CA TYR A 174 3.38 9.77 -11.04
C TYR A 174 4.23 9.77 -12.33
N GLY A 175 4.53 8.60 -12.89
CA GLY A 175 5.31 8.48 -14.12
C GLY A 175 6.72 9.02 -13.98
N GLN A 176 7.18 9.70 -15.02
CA GLN A 176 8.56 10.20 -15.13
C GLN A 176 8.88 11.30 -14.11
N ASP A 177 7.85 12.00 -13.62
CA ASP A 177 7.98 13.08 -12.66
C ASP A 177 7.91 12.59 -11.21
N ALA A 178 7.81 11.27 -10.98
CA ALA A 178 7.67 10.69 -9.65
C ALA A 178 8.72 11.18 -8.65
N LEU A 179 9.99 11.23 -9.07
CA LEU A 179 11.06 11.74 -8.22
C LEU A 179 10.84 13.21 -7.89
N ASP A 180 10.57 14.03 -8.90
CA ASP A 180 10.39 15.48 -8.72
C ASP A 180 9.17 15.79 -7.83
N VAL A 181 8.06 15.04 -7.99
CA VAL A 181 6.86 15.18 -7.16
C VAL A 181 7.17 14.85 -5.69
N ILE A 182 7.77 13.69 -5.43
CA ILE A 182 8.02 13.23 -4.06
C ILE A 182 9.13 14.03 -3.38
N SER A 183 10.15 14.45 -4.14
CA SER A 183 11.21 15.30 -3.59
C SER A 183 10.69 16.70 -3.25
N ASN A 184 9.67 17.22 -3.93
CA ASN A 184 9.11 18.55 -3.65
C ASN A 184 7.97 18.54 -2.61
N ASP A 185 7.10 17.52 -2.62
CA ASP A 185 6.01 17.37 -1.65
C ASP A 185 5.86 15.90 -1.21
N PRO A 186 6.71 15.41 -0.28
CA PRO A 186 6.69 14.01 0.15
C PRO A 186 5.33 13.57 0.71
N PHE A 187 4.56 14.48 1.29
CA PHE A 187 3.28 14.18 1.95
C PHE A 187 2.14 13.86 0.98
N CYS A 188 2.31 14.06 -0.33
CA CYS A 188 1.39 13.50 -1.33
C CYS A 188 1.27 11.98 -1.22
N LEU A 189 2.31 11.30 -0.72
CA LEU A 189 2.30 9.84 -0.52
C LEU A 189 1.27 9.39 0.52
N VAL A 190 0.85 10.25 1.45
CA VAL A 190 -0.09 9.88 2.54
C VAL A 190 -1.44 9.45 1.98
N SER A 191 -2.00 10.22 1.04
CA SER A 191 -3.27 9.89 0.38
C SER A 191 -3.12 8.72 -0.60
N ASP A 192 -1.98 8.64 -1.26
CA ASP A 192 -1.80 7.80 -2.44
C ASP A 192 -1.37 6.38 -2.08
N PHE A 193 -0.76 6.21 -0.90
CA PHE A 193 -0.30 4.94 -0.36
C PHE A 193 -0.87 4.70 1.03
N PRO A 194 -2.06 4.07 1.12
CA PRO A 194 -2.63 3.69 2.40
C PRO A 194 -1.62 2.91 3.25
N LYS A 195 -1.53 3.23 4.54
CA LYS A 195 -0.67 2.61 5.57
C LYS A 195 0.83 2.92 5.47
N ALA A 196 1.38 2.97 4.26
CA ALA A 196 2.82 3.17 4.05
C ALA A 196 3.21 4.63 3.75
N GLY A 197 2.26 5.42 3.23
CA GLY A 197 2.47 6.75 2.69
C GLY A 197 3.13 7.71 3.66
N PHE A 198 2.57 7.82 4.86
CA PHE A 198 3.12 8.69 5.90
C PHE A 198 4.53 8.32 6.32
N LEU A 199 4.81 7.04 6.57
CA LEU A 199 6.17 6.60 6.95
C LEU A 199 7.18 6.92 5.85
N MET A 200 6.80 6.70 4.58
CA MET A 200 7.66 7.08 3.45
C MET A 200 7.90 8.59 3.42
N ALA A 201 6.82 9.38 3.49
CA ALA A 201 6.88 10.85 3.47
C ALA A 201 7.74 11.42 4.62
N ASP A 202 7.51 10.96 5.85
CA ASP A 202 8.24 11.40 7.05
C ASP A 202 9.72 11.03 6.97
N THR A 203 10.05 9.84 6.45
CA THR A 203 11.44 9.41 6.23
C THR A 203 12.14 10.26 5.17
N ILE A 204 11.48 10.50 4.02
CA ILE A 204 12.02 11.35 2.95
C ILE A 204 12.26 12.76 3.47
N MET A 205 11.28 13.32 4.17
CA MET A 205 11.40 14.63 4.79
C MET A 205 12.64 14.64 5.67
N GLN A 206 12.71 13.80 6.71
CA GLN A 206 13.81 13.82 7.70
C GLN A 206 15.21 13.74 7.07
N ASN A 207 15.36 13.02 5.97
CA ASN A 207 16.63 12.87 5.26
C ASN A 207 16.94 14.00 4.26
N SER A 208 15.92 14.70 3.75
CA SER A 208 16.05 15.71 2.68
C SER A 208 16.58 17.08 3.14
N GLY A 209 16.62 17.34 4.45
CA GLY A 209 17.02 18.65 5.00
C GLY A 209 16.11 19.82 4.61
N MET A 210 14.94 19.53 4.05
CA MET A 210 13.96 20.55 3.63
C MET A 210 13.27 21.22 4.82
N PRO A 211 12.76 22.45 4.65
CA PRO A 211 11.88 23.07 5.63
C PRO A 211 10.68 22.16 5.93
N ILE A 212 10.41 21.92 7.21
CA ILE A 212 9.34 21.04 7.66
C ILE A 212 8.02 21.82 7.59
N ASP A 213 7.10 21.36 6.75
CA ASP A 213 5.68 21.73 6.91
C ASP A 213 5.10 20.91 8.07
N GLU A 214 5.20 21.49 9.27
CA GLU A 214 4.78 20.82 10.51
C GLU A 214 3.28 20.50 10.51
N THR A 215 2.46 21.30 9.82
CA THR A 215 1.01 21.08 9.71
C THR A 215 0.70 19.88 8.82
N LYS A 216 1.27 19.80 7.61
CA LYS A 216 1.09 18.61 6.74
C LYS A 216 1.61 17.35 7.41
N ARG A 217 2.75 17.44 8.09
CA ARG A 217 3.34 16.34 8.84
C ARG A 217 2.41 15.85 9.96
N ALA A 218 1.85 16.77 10.75
CA ALA A 218 0.93 16.43 11.83
C ALA A 218 -0.39 15.84 11.34
N MET A 219 -0.98 16.38 10.26
CA MET A 219 -2.17 15.80 9.63
C MET A 219 -1.90 14.37 9.11
N GLY A 220 -0.79 14.18 8.41
CA GLY A 220 -0.39 12.85 7.92
C GLY A 220 -0.17 11.84 9.06
N CYS A 221 0.40 12.29 10.18
CA CYS A 221 0.60 11.47 11.38
C CYS A 221 -0.73 11.05 12.02
N VAL A 222 -1.65 11.98 12.19
CA VAL A 222 -3.00 11.71 12.72
C VAL A 222 -3.70 10.63 11.89
N MET A 223 -3.71 10.80 10.57
CA MET A 223 -4.31 9.82 9.66
C MET A 223 -3.60 8.46 9.71
N HIS A 224 -2.27 8.46 9.81
CA HIS A 224 -1.49 7.23 9.93
C HIS A 224 -1.84 6.44 11.20
N ILE A 225 -1.85 7.11 12.35
CA ILE A 225 -2.17 6.47 13.64
C ILE A 225 -3.61 5.95 13.63
N LEU A 226 -4.58 6.74 13.17
CA LEU A 226 -5.98 6.30 13.07
C LEU A 226 -6.13 5.06 12.17
N GLN A 227 -5.41 5.01 11.04
CA GLN A 227 -5.43 3.85 10.15
C GLN A 227 -4.79 2.61 10.80
N GLN A 228 -3.74 2.78 11.62
CA GLN A 228 -3.15 1.67 12.38
C GLN A 228 -4.16 1.09 13.39
N PHE A 229 -4.84 1.94 14.16
CA PHE A 229 -5.89 1.49 15.08
C PHE A 229 -7.04 0.80 14.35
N SER A 230 -7.43 1.30 13.18
CA SER A 230 -8.43 0.65 12.35
C SER A 230 -8.01 -0.73 11.87
N ASP A 231 -6.73 -0.91 11.50
CA ASP A 231 -6.19 -2.21 11.10
C ASP A 231 -6.23 -3.24 12.25
N GLU A 232 -6.21 -2.78 13.50
CA GLU A 232 -6.38 -3.60 14.71
C GLU A 232 -7.87 -3.86 15.04
N GLY A 233 -8.80 -3.30 14.27
CA GLY A 233 -10.24 -3.50 14.43
C GLY A 233 -10.97 -2.42 15.23
N ASN A 234 -10.30 -1.31 15.57
CA ASN A 234 -10.93 -0.19 16.26
C ASN A 234 -11.74 0.69 15.28
N THR A 235 -12.95 1.11 15.69
CA THR A 235 -13.78 2.05 14.90
C THR A 235 -13.33 3.50 15.07
N PHE A 236 -12.86 3.85 16.27
CA PHE A 236 -12.39 5.18 16.65
C PHE A 236 -11.20 5.09 17.60
N VAL A 237 -10.59 6.24 17.87
CA VAL A 237 -9.55 6.40 18.90
C VAL A 237 -9.89 7.61 19.76
N TYR A 238 -9.72 7.52 21.07
CA TYR A 238 -9.90 8.68 21.94
C TYR A 238 -8.84 9.74 21.63
N GLN A 239 -9.24 11.01 21.59
CA GLN A 239 -8.37 12.13 21.21
C GLN A 239 -7.08 12.18 22.06
N ASN A 240 -7.18 12.01 23.38
CA ASN A 240 -6.00 11.99 24.27
C ASN A 240 -5.04 10.83 23.93
N GLN A 241 -5.55 9.67 23.58
CA GLN A 241 -4.73 8.52 23.16
C GLN A 241 -4.04 8.81 21.82
N LEU A 242 -4.76 9.40 20.88
CA LEU A 242 -4.23 9.81 19.57
C LEU A 242 -3.09 10.83 19.70
N ILE A 243 -3.26 11.83 20.57
CA ILE A 243 -2.24 12.83 20.91
C ILE A 243 -0.98 12.16 21.46
N LEU A 244 -1.14 11.29 22.47
CA LEU A 244 -0.01 10.57 23.07
C LEU A 244 0.71 9.68 22.06
N CYS A 245 0.00 9.06 21.11
CA CYS A 245 0.62 8.27 20.06
C CYS A 245 1.45 9.15 19.10
N CYS A 246 0.90 10.28 18.66
CA CYS A 246 1.60 11.21 17.76
C CYS A 246 2.87 11.79 18.43
N GLU A 247 2.77 12.16 19.70
CA GLU A 247 3.90 12.68 20.48
C GLU A 247 4.97 11.61 20.71
N ASN A 248 4.58 10.41 21.15
CA ASN A 248 5.55 9.38 21.51
C ASN A 248 6.28 8.81 20.28
N GLN A 249 5.55 8.52 19.21
CA GLN A 249 6.09 7.84 18.03
C GLN A 249 6.79 8.80 17.07
N PHE A 250 6.23 9.99 16.83
CA PHE A 250 6.67 10.90 15.77
C PHE A 250 7.12 12.27 16.29
N LYS A 251 7.14 12.47 17.63
CA LYS A 251 7.56 13.71 18.28
C LYS A 251 6.75 14.92 17.83
N ILE A 252 5.47 14.73 17.54
CA ILE A 252 4.56 15.80 17.16
C ILE A 252 3.95 16.41 18.42
N PRO A 253 4.08 17.73 18.63
CA PRO A 253 3.49 18.40 19.78
C PRO A 253 1.97 18.19 19.90
N PRO A 254 1.43 18.15 21.13
CA PRO A 254 -0.02 18.03 21.35
C PRO A 254 -0.86 19.10 20.66
N GLU A 255 -0.41 20.36 20.71
CA GLU A 255 -1.10 21.51 20.10
C GLU A 255 -1.25 21.33 18.58
N LEU A 256 -0.16 20.97 17.88
CA LEU A 256 -0.19 20.69 16.45
C LEU A 256 -1.06 19.49 16.10
N THR A 257 -1.14 18.49 16.98
CA THR A 257 -2.02 17.34 16.78
C THR A 257 -3.49 17.75 16.87
N LEU A 258 -3.86 18.58 17.85
CA LEU A 258 -5.21 19.13 18.01
C LEU A 258 -5.62 20.01 16.83
N ASP A 259 -4.74 20.91 16.39
CA ASP A 259 -4.96 21.74 15.20
C ASP A 259 -5.14 20.87 13.95
N SER A 260 -4.36 19.80 13.82
CA SER A 260 -4.47 18.85 12.71
C SER A 260 -5.79 18.09 12.71
N ILE A 261 -6.27 17.65 13.88
CA ILE A 261 -7.60 17.02 14.01
C ILE A 261 -8.67 18.03 13.56
N THR A 262 -8.59 19.28 14.03
CA THR A 262 -9.53 20.34 13.65
C THR A 262 -9.54 20.59 12.13
N ASN A 263 -8.35 20.65 11.52
CA ASN A 263 -8.21 20.82 10.07
C ASN A 263 -8.79 19.64 9.28
N LEU A 264 -8.54 18.41 9.73
CA LEU A 264 -9.06 17.19 9.09
C LEU A 264 -10.57 17.01 9.28
N VAL A 265 -11.14 17.52 10.38
CA VAL A 265 -12.59 17.64 10.54
C VAL A 265 -13.13 18.69 9.56
N GLY A 266 -12.45 19.84 9.44
CA GLY A 266 -12.80 20.90 8.48
C GLY A 266 -12.75 20.46 7.02
N SER A 267 -11.81 19.59 6.64
CA SER A 267 -11.74 18.97 5.30
C SER A 267 -12.76 17.84 5.12
N GLY A 268 -13.39 17.38 6.21
CA GLY A 268 -14.36 16.30 6.20
C GLY A 268 -13.72 14.93 5.98
N GLU A 269 -12.48 14.73 6.42
CA GLU A 269 -11.80 13.43 6.46
C GLU A 269 -12.03 12.70 7.79
N LEU A 270 -12.15 13.47 8.87
CA LEU A 270 -12.42 12.98 10.22
C LEU A 270 -13.77 13.46 10.75
N VAL A 271 -14.28 12.72 11.74
CA VAL A 271 -15.42 13.11 12.56
C VAL A 271 -15.02 12.99 14.03
N VAL A 272 -15.37 13.98 14.84
CA VAL A 272 -15.16 13.95 16.29
C VAL A 272 -16.52 13.92 16.99
N GLU A 273 -16.69 12.97 17.90
CA GLU A 273 -17.90 12.86 18.73
C GLU A 273 -17.56 12.87 20.22
N ILE A 274 -18.42 13.50 21.02
CA ILE A 274 -18.30 13.50 22.48
C ILE A 274 -19.00 12.25 23.01
N MET A 275 -18.22 11.29 23.52
CA MET A 275 -18.73 10.00 24.00
C MET A 275 -19.32 10.06 25.40
N ASN A 276 -18.84 10.99 26.24
CA ASN A 276 -19.34 11.23 27.58
C ASN A 276 -19.29 12.72 27.88
N SER A 277 -20.46 13.32 28.13
CA SER A 277 -20.61 14.75 28.41
C SER A 277 -19.98 15.17 29.74
N ASP A 278 -19.86 14.26 30.72
CA ASP A 278 -19.36 14.61 32.05
C ASP A 278 -17.82 14.66 32.11
N THR A 279 -17.17 13.89 31.24
CA THR A 279 -15.70 13.80 31.15
C THR A 279 -15.14 14.45 29.88
N GLU A 280 -16.02 15.01 29.02
CA GLU A 280 -15.70 15.58 27.70
C GLU A 280 -14.76 14.68 26.88
N THR A 281 -14.98 13.36 26.92
CA THR A 281 -14.12 12.41 26.21
C THR A 281 -14.48 12.39 24.74
N GLU A 282 -13.61 12.98 23.91
CA GLU A 282 -13.75 13.01 22.46
C GLU A 282 -13.21 11.72 21.81
N ALA A 283 -14.01 11.13 20.94
CA ALA A 283 -13.64 10.04 20.04
C ALA A 283 -13.43 10.59 18.62
N VAL A 284 -12.31 10.22 18.03
CA VAL A 284 -11.92 10.62 16.68
C VAL A 284 -12.09 9.44 15.72
N PHE A 285 -12.87 9.64 14.68
CA PHE A 285 -13.22 8.65 13.68
C PHE A 285 -12.66 9.02 12.31
N LEU A 286 -12.21 8.01 11.55
CA LEU A 286 -12.18 8.13 10.10
C LEU A 286 -13.63 8.22 9.60
N LYS A 287 -13.93 9.19 8.73
CA LYS A 287 -15.30 9.45 8.26
C LYS A 287 -16.05 8.22 7.77
N GLN A 288 -15.38 7.35 7.02
CA GLN A 288 -16.00 6.13 6.48
C GLN A 288 -16.48 5.17 7.58
N PHE A 289 -15.78 5.09 8.72
CA PHE A 289 -16.17 4.21 9.82
C PHE A 289 -17.26 4.82 10.67
N HIS A 290 -17.20 6.14 10.89
CA HIS A 290 -18.31 6.87 11.51
C HIS A 290 -19.60 6.69 10.72
N GLN A 291 -19.57 6.93 9.40
CA GLN A 291 -20.73 6.75 8.53
C GLN A 291 -21.26 5.32 8.53
N ALA A 292 -20.36 4.33 8.55
CA ALA A 292 -20.75 2.93 8.64
C ALA A 292 -21.47 2.63 9.98
N GLU A 293 -20.91 3.10 11.10
CA GLU A 293 -21.47 2.90 12.43
C GLU A 293 -22.85 3.55 12.59
N VAL A 294 -22.98 4.83 12.22
CA VAL A 294 -24.25 5.56 12.24
C VAL A 294 -25.28 4.86 11.35
N SER A 295 -24.91 4.48 10.12
CA SER A 295 -25.84 3.80 9.21
C SER A 295 -26.30 2.44 9.74
N ILE A 296 -25.43 1.68 10.40
CA ILE A 296 -25.78 0.40 11.03
C ILE A 296 -26.76 0.66 12.18
N ALA A 297 -26.47 1.61 13.05
CA ALA A 297 -27.33 1.96 14.19
C ALA A 297 -28.72 2.43 13.73
N GLU A 298 -28.78 3.33 12.75
CA GLU A 298 -30.03 3.82 12.15
C GLU A 298 -30.86 2.68 11.56
N LYS A 299 -30.24 1.77 10.81
CA LYS A 299 -30.94 0.62 10.22
C LYS A 299 -31.48 -0.34 11.28
N ILE A 300 -30.72 -0.60 12.34
CA ILE A 300 -31.18 -1.44 13.45
C ILE A 300 -32.37 -0.76 14.16
N ASN A 301 -32.27 0.53 14.45
CA ASN A 301 -33.36 1.30 15.07
C ASN A 301 -34.61 1.32 14.19
N ALA A 302 -34.45 1.53 12.88
CA ALA A 302 -35.54 1.44 11.91
C ALA A 302 -36.22 0.07 11.96
N LEU A 303 -35.46 -1.03 11.95
CA LEU A 303 -36.01 -2.38 12.10
C LEU A 303 -36.77 -2.55 13.41
N LEU A 304 -36.21 -2.10 14.53
CA LEU A 304 -36.82 -2.23 15.86
C LEU A 304 -38.13 -1.43 16.00
N SER A 305 -38.26 -0.30 15.31
CA SER A 305 -39.46 0.54 15.35
C SER A 305 -40.68 -0.06 14.64
N ILE A 306 -40.49 -1.06 13.76
CA ILE A 306 -41.58 -1.63 12.98
C ILE A 306 -42.39 -2.61 13.85
N PRO A 307 -43.67 -2.34 14.15
CA PRO A 307 -44.48 -3.23 14.97
C PRO A 307 -44.61 -4.60 14.31
N ILE A 308 -44.70 -5.64 15.13
CA ILE A 308 -44.79 -7.02 14.67
C ILE A 308 -46.24 -7.47 14.75
N SER A 309 -46.80 -7.82 13.59
CA SER A 309 -48.10 -8.49 13.50
C SER A 309 -47.92 -10.00 13.43
N PHE A 310 -47.38 -10.61 14.49
CA PHE A 310 -47.55 -12.04 14.72
C PHE A 310 -48.68 -12.22 15.73
N ALA A 311 -49.91 -12.14 15.23
CA ALA A 311 -51.08 -12.47 16.03
C ALA A 311 -51.19 -13.99 16.19
N GLY A 312 -51.10 -14.50 17.41
CA GLY A 312 -51.66 -15.81 17.77
C GLY A 312 -50.74 -17.04 17.70
N LEU A 313 -49.43 -16.89 17.89
CA LEU A 313 -48.54 -18.02 18.21
C LEU A 313 -48.26 -18.01 19.71
N ASP A 314 -48.91 -18.91 20.43
CA ASP A 314 -48.55 -19.23 21.82
C ASP A 314 -47.45 -20.31 21.84
N SER A 315 -46.79 -20.44 23.00
CA SER A 315 -45.77 -21.45 23.26
C SER A 315 -46.25 -22.88 22.93
N GLY A 316 -47.55 -23.13 23.11
CA GLY A 316 -48.23 -24.37 22.78
C GLY A 316 -48.20 -24.69 21.28
N ARG A 317 -48.62 -23.75 20.43
CA ARG A 317 -48.58 -23.91 18.96
C ARG A 317 -47.15 -24.06 18.44
N ILE A 318 -46.20 -23.28 18.96
CA ILE A 318 -44.79 -23.38 18.59
C ILE A 318 -44.27 -24.80 18.86
N THR A 319 -44.56 -25.33 20.06
CA THR A 319 -44.13 -26.68 20.45
C THR A 319 -44.78 -27.76 19.59
N GLN A 320 -46.08 -27.61 19.26
CA GLN A 320 -46.80 -28.58 18.41
C GLN A 320 -46.25 -28.62 16.99
N GLU A 321 -46.02 -27.48 16.36
CA GLU A 321 -45.48 -27.41 14.99
C GLU A 321 -44.07 -28.02 14.91
N ILE A 322 -43.25 -27.77 15.93
CA ILE A 322 -41.88 -28.30 16.00
C ILE A 322 -41.86 -29.80 16.25
N LEU A 323 -42.71 -30.31 17.16
CA LEU A 323 -42.88 -31.75 17.36
C LEU A 323 -43.37 -32.44 16.08
N LYS A 324 -44.31 -31.83 15.36
CA LYS A 324 -44.89 -32.38 14.13
C LYS A 324 -43.87 -32.49 13.00
N LYS A 325 -43.02 -31.48 12.80
CA LYS A 325 -42.04 -31.46 11.70
C LYS A 325 -40.70 -32.11 12.03
N LEU A 326 -40.22 -31.97 13.26
CA LEU A 326 -38.85 -32.36 13.63
C LEU A 326 -38.79 -33.52 14.64
N ALA A 327 -39.92 -33.90 15.26
CA ALA A 327 -39.97 -34.91 16.32
C ALA A 327 -38.98 -34.66 17.48
N ILE A 328 -38.67 -33.39 17.74
CA ILE A 328 -37.72 -32.97 18.78
C ILE A 328 -38.47 -32.20 19.88
N LYS A 329 -38.14 -32.49 21.13
CA LYS A 329 -38.58 -31.70 22.29
C LYS A 329 -37.53 -30.63 22.59
N LEU A 330 -37.93 -29.37 22.50
CA LEU A 330 -37.07 -28.24 22.82
C LEU A 330 -36.90 -28.04 24.33
N SER A 331 -35.76 -27.48 24.74
CA SER A 331 -35.58 -26.97 26.10
C SER A 331 -36.41 -25.70 26.32
N SER A 332 -36.63 -25.33 27.59
CA SER A 332 -37.28 -24.07 27.96
C SER A 332 -36.54 -22.85 27.40
N GLU A 333 -35.20 -22.87 27.40
CA GLU A 333 -34.37 -21.82 26.84
C GLU A 333 -34.54 -21.69 25.31
N GLN A 334 -34.63 -22.82 24.59
CA GLN A 334 -34.86 -22.81 23.14
C GLN A 334 -36.28 -22.32 22.79
N LEU A 335 -37.28 -22.67 23.60
CA LEU A 335 -38.64 -22.14 23.44
C LEU A 335 -38.68 -20.63 23.67
N ALA A 336 -38.07 -20.14 24.74
CA ALA A 336 -37.97 -18.70 25.01
C ALA A 336 -37.23 -17.96 23.90
N ALA A 337 -36.18 -18.56 23.31
CA ALA A 337 -35.48 -17.98 22.16
C ALA A 337 -36.39 -17.87 20.93
N LEU A 338 -37.20 -18.90 20.64
CA LEU A 338 -38.15 -18.87 19.51
C LEU A 338 -39.27 -17.86 19.72
N GLU A 339 -39.81 -17.77 20.93
CA GLU A 339 -40.78 -16.73 21.31
C GLU A 339 -40.18 -15.33 21.14
N GLY A 340 -38.94 -15.14 21.57
CA GLY A 340 -38.19 -13.90 21.38
C GLY A 340 -38.03 -13.53 19.90
N ILE A 341 -37.66 -14.49 19.05
CA ILE A 341 -37.51 -14.29 17.59
C ILE A 341 -38.84 -13.90 16.94
N LEU A 342 -39.95 -14.53 17.34
CA LEU A 342 -41.27 -14.19 16.80
C LEU A 342 -41.79 -12.84 17.29
N SER A 343 -41.32 -12.39 18.45
CA SER A 343 -41.76 -11.15 19.11
C SER A 343 -40.86 -9.95 18.85
N HIS A 344 -39.74 -10.11 18.14
CA HIS A 344 -38.80 -9.03 17.83
C HIS A 344 -38.36 -9.03 16.35
N ARG A 345 -38.14 -7.84 15.79
CA ARG A 345 -37.68 -7.68 14.39
C ARG A 345 -36.21 -8.04 14.22
N VAL A 346 -35.44 -7.88 15.29
CA VAL A 346 -34.02 -8.22 15.38
C VAL A 346 -33.84 -9.02 16.66
N ALA A 347 -33.18 -10.17 16.56
CA ALA A 347 -32.85 -11.00 17.71
C ALA A 347 -31.39 -11.44 17.60
N VAL A 348 -30.65 -11.34 18.71
CA VAL A 348 -29.29 -11.83 18.83
C VAL A 348 -29.31 -13.06 19.71
N ILE A 349 -28.88 -14.20 19.15
CA ILE A 349 -28.78 -15.46 19.89
C ILE A 349 -27.30 -15.76 20.10
N THR A 350 -26.89 -15.79 21.36
CA THR A 350 -25.54 -16.18 21.77
C THR A 350 -25.58 -17.55 22.43
N GLY A 351 -24.48 -18.30 22.33
CA GLY A 351 -24.35 -19.58 23.02
C GLY A 351 -22.98 -20.19 22.79
N GLY A 352 -22.44 -20.89 23.79
CA GLY A 352 -21.16 -21.60 23.69
C GLY A 352 -21.22 -22.83 22.78
N PRO A 353 -20.09 -23.51 22.50
CA PRO A 353 -20.07 -24.80 21.80
C PRO A 353 -21.00 -25.83 22.47
N GLY A 354 -21.68 -26.68 21.69
CA GLY A 354 -22.53 -27.75 22.22
C GLY A 354 -23.93 -27.33 22.73
N THR A 355 -24.27 -26.04 22.73
CA THR A 355 -25.58 -25.51 23.20
C THR A 355 -26.78 -25.78 22.28
N GLY A 356 -26.63 -26.63 21.27
CA GLY A 356 -27.73 -26.99 20.37
C GLY A 356 -28.18 -25.88 19.40
N LYS A 357 -27.32 -24.90 19.09
CA LYS A 357 -27.60 -23.85 18.09
C LYS A 357 -28.09 -24.38 16.74
N THR A 358 -27.49 -25.48 16.26
CA THR A 358 -27.92 -26.13 15.01
C THR A 358 -29.36 -26.65 15.10
N THR A 359 -29.75 -27.19 16.25
CA THR A 359 -31.12 -27.62 16.53
C THR A 359 -32.08 -26.43 16.56
N LEU A 360 -31.66 -25.32 17.16
CA LEU A 360 -32.44 -24.08 17.17
C LEU A 360 -32.65 -23.51 15.75
N ILE A 361 -31.61 -23.44 14.92
CA ILE A 361 -31.73 -22.99 13.51
C ILE A 361 -32.69 -23.88 12.71
N LYS A 362 -32.60 -25.22 12.87
CA LYS A 362 -33.56 -26.16 12.25
C LYS A 362 -34.99 -25.91 12.72
N SER A 363 -35.16 -25.60 14.01
CA SER A 363 -36.46 -25.30 14.61
C SER A 363 -37.05 -23.99 14.07
N ILE A 364 -36.23 -22.95 13.92
CA ILE A 364 -36.60 -21.70 13.24
C ILE A 364 -37.05 -21.99 11.81
N SER A 365 -36.30 -22.80 11.07
CA SER A 365 -36.66 -23.18 9.70
C SER A 365 -38.00 -23.90 9.61
N ALA A 366 -38.23 -24.89 10.46
CA ALA A 366 -39.49 -25.63 10.49
C ALA A 366 -40.68 -24.71 10.81
N LEU A 367 -40.50 -23.80 11.75
CA LEU A 367 -41.49 -22.83 12.20
C LEU A 367 -41.83 -21.80 11.12
N PHE A 368 -40.85 -21.16 10.50
CA PHE A 368 -41.09 -20.17 9.43
C PHE A 368 -41.73 -20.81 8.19
N ASP A 369 -41.34 -22.05 7.85
CA ASP A 369 -41.97 -22.82 6.78
C ASP A 369 -43.43 -23.17 7.11
N ALA A 370 -43.75 -23.51 8.37
CA ALA A 370 -45.13 -23.74 8.81
C ALA A 370 -45.99 -22.46 8.74
N LEU A 371 -45.36 -21.30 8.88
CA LEU A 371 -46.01 -19.98 8.77
C LEU A 371 -46.07 -19.44 7.32
N GLY A 372 -45.62 -20.23 6.34
CA GLY A 372 -45.58 -19.81 4.93
C GLY A 372 -44.66 -18.61 4.68
N LYS A 373 -43.60 -18.45 5.49
CA LYS A 373 -42.63 -17.38 5.35
C LYS A 373 -41.37 -17.88 4.65
N ASN A 374 -40.80 -17.02 3.79
CA ASN A 374 -39.52 -17.29 3.18
C ASN A 374 -38.41 -17.08 4.22
N LEU A 375 -37.57 -18.11 4.38
CA LEU A 375 -36.38 -18.05 5.22
C LEU A 375 -35.14 -18.00 4.33
N PHE A 376 -34.30 -17.00 4.55
CA PHE A 376 -32.99 -16.88 3.93
C PHE A 376 -31.91 -17.07 4.98
N LEU A 377 -30.99 -18.01 4.74
CA LEU A 377 -29.87 -18.30 5.63
C LEU A 377 -28.58 -17.81 4.97
N ALA A 378 -27.75 -17.13 5.75
CA ALA A 378 -26.45 -16.64 5.32
C ALA A 378 -25.42 -16.84 6.44
N ALA A 379 -24.16 -16.97 6.06
CA ALA A 379 -23.02 -16.97 6.97
C ALA A 379 -21.96 -16.00 6.42
N PRO A 380 -21.12 -15.38 7.28
CA PRO A 380 -20.06 -14.48 6.83
C PRO A 380 -19.01 -15.17 5.94
N THR A 381 -18.86 -16.49 6.10
CA THR A 381 -17.96 -17.34 5.34
C THR A 381 -18.72 -18.56 4.81
N GLY A 382 -18.37 -19.02 3.60
CA GLY A 382 -18.97 -20.20 2.95
C GLY A 382 -18.52 -21.53 3.53
#